data_AF-A0A2N9MBI3-F1
#
_entry.id   AF-A0A2N9MBI3-F1
#
_cell.length_a   1.000
_cell.length_b   1.000
_cell.length_c   1.000
_cell.angle_alpha   90.00
_cell.angle_beta   90.00
_cell.angle_gamma   90.00
#
_symmetry.space_group_name_H-M   'P 1'
#
loop_
_entity.id
_entity.type
_entity.pdbx_description
1 polymer ?
#
loop_
_entity_poly.entity_id
_entity_poly.type
_entity_poly.pdbx_seq_one_letter_code
_entity_poly.pdbx_strand_id
1 'polypeptide(L)'
;MSSALMRTIKPGLEPQTPVLQPLSQAVLAFYQATVELGIDSSVTTFTASGFGRTLTPSGNDGSDHAWRNHHFIIGTGVKGSKFYGNFPLLAPGDNNDANTRGVLIPTTAVDQYGSTLAQWFGVPQSSLSTGFPDIANFGTRPLGFLLIPAGGGRHARANRRRVSLSNRLCGARLSLPAKPQCH
;
A
#
# COMPACT_ATOMS: atom_id res chain seq x y z
N MET A 1 -6.14 32.00 10.34
CA MET A 1 -5.35 32.10 9.09
C MET A 1 -6.24 31.61 7.95
N SER A 2 -6.33 32.43 6.90
CA SER A 2 -7.52 32.62 6.07
C SER A 2 -7.79 31.48 5.07
N SER A 3 -9.08 31.27 4.81
CA SER A 3 -9.76 30.40 3.82
C SER A 3 -9.35 30.62 2.34
N ALA A 4 -8.26 31.35 2.09
CA ALA A 4 -7.84 31.79 0.76
C ALA A 4 -6.79 30.89 0.08
N LEU A 5 -6.20 29.92 0.79
CA LEU A 5 -5.15 29.04 0.23
C LEU A 5 -5.69 27.71 -0.36
N MET A 6 -7.01 27.52 -0.41
CA MET A 6 -7.67 26.33 -0.98
C MET A 6 -8.29 26.62 -2.36
N ARG A 7 -7.82 27.64 -3.08
CA ARG A 7 -8.34 28.03 -4.42
C ARG A 7 -7.22 28.23 -5.44
N THR A 8 -6.37 27.23 -5.62
CA THR A 8 -5.56 27.11 -6.84
C THR A 8 -5.36 25.64 -7.23
N ILE A 9 -6.41 24.83 -7.04
CA ILE A 9 -6.54 23.55 -7.72
C ILE A 9 -7.32 23.88 -9.01
N LYS A 10 -6.77 23.56 -10.19
CA LYS A 10 -7.49 23.70 -11.47
C LYS A 10 -8.92 23.14 -11.35
N PRO A 11 -9.96 23.84 -11.85
CA PRO A 11 -11.30 23.25 -11.93
C PRO A 11 -11.21 22.04 -12.86
N GLY A 12 -11.36 20.85 -12.29
CA GLY A 12 -11.10 19.57 -12.95
C GLY A 12 -10.98 18.38 -11.99
N LEU A 13 -10.73 18.62 -10.70
CA LEU A 13 -10.73 17.59 -9.66
C LEU A 13 -12.08 17.43 -8.92
N GLU A 14 -12.98 18.41 -9.06
CA GLU A 14 -14.32 18.41 -8.43
C GLU A 14 -15.14 17.12 -8.65
N PRO A 15 -15.13 16.46 -9.83
CA PRO A 15 -15.90 15.24 -10.05
C PRO A 15 -15.29 13.98 -9.41
N GLN A 16 -14.00 14.00 -9.05
CA GLN A 16 -13.29 12.81 -8.57
C GLN A 16 -13.37 12.65 -7.05
N THR A 17 -13.53 13.74 -6.31
CA THR A 17 -13.64 13.72 -4.85
C THR A 17 -14.69 12.72 -4.34
N PRO A 18 -15.93 12.67 -4.90
CA PRO A 18 -16.96 11.75 -4.43
C PRO A 18 -16.64 10.27 -4.64
N VAL A 19 -15.72 9.92 -5.55
CA VAL A 19 -15.31 8.52 -5.79
C VAL A 19 -14.00 8.16 -5.10
N LEU A 20 -13.08 9.12 -4.95
CA LEU A 20 -11.80 8.89 -4.27
C LEU A 20 -11.96 8.81 -2.75
N GLN A 21 -12.92 9.53 -2.17
CA GLN A 21 -13.16 9.46 -0.73
C GLN A 21 -13.63 8.06 -0.29
N PRO A 22 -14.67 7.44 -0.90
CA PRO A 22 -15.06 6.07 -0.57
C PRO A 22 -13.95 5.05 -0.80
N LEU A 23 -13.15 5.20 -1.87
CA LEU A 23 -12.00 4.35 -2.12
C LEU A 23 -10.98 4.44 -0.97
N SER A 24 -10.65 5.66 -0.54
CA SER A 24 -9.73 5.87 0.59
C SER A 24 -10.25 5.24 1.88
N GLN A 25 -11.55 5.37 2.16
CA GLN A 25 -12.17 4.79 3.36
C GLN A 25 -12.17 3.26 3.31
N ALA A 26 -12.50 2.67 2.15
CA ALA A 26 -12.50 1.22 1.96
C ALA A 26 -11.10 0.61 2.11
N VAL A 27 -10.09 1.25 1.54
CA VAL A 27 -8.69 0.81 1.65
C VAL A 27 -8.21 0.87 3.11
N LEU A 28 -8.56 1.94 3.84
CA LEU A 28 -8.22 2.06 5.26
C LEU A 28 -8.90 0.97 6.09
N ALA A 29 -10.21 0.77 5.89
CA ALA A 29 -10.97 -0.25 6.60
C ALA A 29 -10.42 -1.66 6.34
N PHE A 30 -10.08 -1.97 5.09
CA PHE A 30 -9.45 -3.25 4.74
C PHE A 30 -8.12 -3.44 5.46
N TYR A 31 -7.24 -2.43 5.44
CA TYR A 31 -5.96 -2.51 6.16
C TYR A 31 -6.17 -2.71 7.68
N GLN A 32 -7.07 -1.94 8.31
CA GLN A 32 -7.38 -2.08 9.73
C GLN A 32 -7.89 -3.48 10.08
N ALA A 33 -8.73 -4.09 9.24
CA ALA A 33 -9.17 -5.46 9.42
C ALA A 33 -8.01 -6.46 9.38
N THR A 34 -7.01 -6.26 8.51
CA THR A 34 -5.81 -7.14 8.50
C THR A 34 -5.00 -7.02 9.79
N VAL A 35 -4.94 -5.83 10.39
CA VAL A 35 -4.28 -5.59 11.67
C VAL A 35 -5.05 -6.26 12.81
N GLU A 36 -6.38 -6.13 12.84
CA GLU A 36 -7.25 -6.78 13.84
C GLU A 36 -7.11 -8.30 13.82
N LEU A 37 -6.99 -8.89 12.62
CA LEU A 37 -6.75 -10.31 12.43
C LEU A 37 -5.30 -10.75 12.70
N GLY A 38 -4.37 -9.80 12.89
CA GLY A 38 -2.95 -10.07 13.11
C GLY A 38 -2.22 -10.64 11.89
N ILE A 39 -2.72 -10.38 10.68
CA ILE A 39 -2.18 -10.87 9.40
C ILE A 39 -1.65 -9.75 8.49
N ASP A 40 -1.60 -8.52 8.97
CA ASP A 40 -1.13 -7.33 8.24
C ASP A 40 0.29 -7.49 7.66
N SER A 41 1.15 -8.28 8.31
CA SER A 41 2.48 -8.64 7.78
C SER A 41 2.45 -9.60 6.58
N SER A 42 1.32 -10.25 6.32
CA SER A 42 1.11 -11.23 5.24
C SER A 42 0.19 -10.70 4.14
N VAL A 43 -0.20 -9.42 4.18
CA VAL A 43 -1.07 -8.80 3.19
C VAL A 43 -0.44 -7.49 2.69
N THR A 44 -0.45 -7.31 1.37
CA THR A 44 -0.09 -6.03 0.72
C THR A 44 -1.19 -5.67 -0.27
N THR A 45 -1.74 -4.47 -0.14
CA THR A 45 -2.71 -3.92 -1.09
C THR A 45 -1.97 -3.07 -2.12
N PHE A 46 -2.30 -3.23 -3.40
CA PHE A 46 -1.69 -2.44 -4.46
C PHE A 46 -2.69 -2.14 -5.58
N THR A 47 -2.43 -1.08 -6.35
CA THR A 47 -3.21 -0.76 -7.56
C THR A 47 -2.45 -1.18 -8.81
N ALA A 48 -3.17 -1.55 -9.86
CA ALA A 48 -2.61 -1.83 -11.19
C ALA A 48 -3.59 -1.37 -12.27
N SER A 49 -3.07 -0.90 -13.40
CA SER A 49 -3.86 -0.51 -14.57
C SER A 49 -3.04 -0.76 -15.84
N GLY A 50 -3.71 -1.24 -16.90
CA GLY A 50 -3.08 -1.45 -18.21
C GLY A 50 -2.95 -0.18 -19.05
N PHE A 51 -3.63 0.90 -18.66
CA PHE A 51 -3.62 2.18 -19.39
C PHE A 51 -3.68 3.35 -18.41
N GLY A 52 -3.09 4.47 -18.81
CA GLY A 52 -3.21 5.78 -18.17
C GLY A 52 -4.37 6.59 -18.75
N ARG A 53 -4.46 7.86 -18.34
CA ARG A 53 -5.39 8.85 -18.90
C ARG A 53 -4.63 10.06 -19.44
N THR A 54 -5.09 10.62 -20.57
CA THR A 54 -4.51 11.85 -21.15
C THR A 54 -4.69 13.04 -20.21
N LEU A 55 -3.73 13.98 -20.21
CA LEU A 55 -3.91 15.25 -19.49
C LEU A 55 -4.86 16.20 -20.21
N THR A 56 -4.91 16.14 -21.54
CA THR A 56 -5.87 16.91 -22.34
C THR A 56 -7.20 16.17 -22.43
N PRO A 57 -8.34 16.87 -22.32
CA PRO A 57 -9.66 16.26 -22.50
C PRO A 57 -9.83 15.61 -23.88
N SER A 58 -10.73 14.63 -23.96
CA SER A 58 -11.31 14.15 -25.22
C SER A 58 -12.42 15.11 -25.70
N GLY A 59 -12.96 14.88 -26.89
CA GLY A 59 -14.00 15.74 -27.50
C GLY A 59 -15.36 15.78 -26.77
N ASN A 60 -15.53 14.99 -25.71
CA ASN A 60 -16.74 14.93 -24.87
C ASN A 60 -16.44 15.25 -23.40
N ASP A 61 -15.41 16.07 -23.15
CA ASP A 61 -14.93 16.47 -21.80
C ASP A 61 -14.45 15.30 -20.91
N GLY A 62 -14.26 14.11 -21.50
CA GLY A 62 -13.66 12.94 -20.86
C GLY A 62 -12.13 12.91 -20.99
N SER A 63 -11.54 11.73 -20.80
CA SER A 63 -10.11 11.49 -21.05
C SER A 63 -9.93 10.26 -21.94
N ASP A 64 -8.90 10.27 -22.78
CA ASP A 64 -8.54 9.15 -23.63
C ASP A 64 -7.57 8.19 -22.92
N HIS A 65 -7.28 7.07 -23.58
CA HIS A 65 -6.24 6.15 -23.15
C HIS A 65 -4.86 6.81 -23.25
N ALA A 66 -4.03 6.58 -22.23
CA ALA A 66 -2.63 6.97 -22.22
C ALA A 66 -1.75 5.82 -21.69
N TRP A 67 -0.47 6.09 -21.47
CA TRP A 67 0.51 5.07 -21.10
C TRP A 67 0.81 5.04 -19.60
N ARG A 68 1.19 6.19 -19.01
CA ARG A 68 1.64 6.26 -17.62
C ARG A 68 0.51 6.31 -16.59
N ASN A 69 0.79 5.68 -15.45
CA ASN A 69 -0.06 5.68 -14.26
C ASN A 69 0.74 6.05 -13.00
N HIS A 70 -0.01 6.38 -11.95
CA HIS A 70 0.48 6.42 -10.57
C HIS A 70 -0.18 5.30 -9.78
N HIS A 71 0.63 4.44 -9.18
CA HIS A 71 0.13 3.31 -8.39
C HIS A 71 0.46 3.49 -6.91
N PHE A 72 -0.47 3.05 -6.07
CA PHE A 72 -0.30 2.98 -4.62
C PHE A 72 0.02 1.56 -4.20
N ILE A 73 0.89 1.43 -3.21
CA ILE A 73 1.18 0.18 -2.48
C ILE A 73 1.03 0.49 -0.99
N ILE A 74 0.24 -0.30 -0.28
CA ILE A 74 -0.17 -0.07 1.10
C ILE A 74 -0.03 -1.37 1.88
N GLY A 75 0.54 -1.27 3.08
CA GLY A 75 0.69 -2.41 4.00
C GLY A 75 1.89 -2.23 4.92
N THR A 76 1.97 -3.05 5.97
CA THR A 76 3.03 -3.01 6.98
C THR A 76 4.41 -3.33 6.38
N GLY A 77 4.44 -4.21 5.38
CA GLY A 77 5.68 -4.59 4.67
C GLY A 77 6.17 -3.57 3.65
N VAL A 78 5.49 -2.42 3.48
CA VAL A 78 5.84 -1.42 2.46
C VAL A 78 6.81 -0.38 3.04
N LYS A 79 7.88 -0.09 2.29
CA LYS A 79 8.76 1.06 2.54
C LYS A 79 8.05 2.34 2.08
N GLY A 80 7.05 2.76 2.85
CA GLY A 80 6.17 3.89 2.60
C GLY A 80 6.86 5.26 2.67
N SER A 81 6.06 6.32 2.51
CA SER A 81 6.51 7.73 2.47
C SER A 81 7.58 8.00 1.41
N LYS A 82 7.54 7.27 0.30
CA LYS A 82 8.49 7.36 -0.81
C LYS A 82 7.77 7.30 -2.15
N PHE A 83 8.31 8.02 -3.12
CA PHE A 83 7.94 7.89 -4.53
C PHE A 83 9.00 7.02 -5.22
N TYR A 84 8.56 6.08 -6.06
CA TYR A 84 9.44 5.23 -6.87
C TYR A 84 9.27 5.60 -8.34
N GLY A 85 10.37 5.95 -9.00
CA GLY A 85 10.38 6.59 -10.33
C GLY A 85 10.50 8.11 -10.22
N ASN A 86 10.17 8.81 -11.31
CA ASN A 86 10.13 10.28 -11.34
C ASN A 86 8.69 10.80 -11.45
N PHE A 87 8.37 11.83 -10.67
CA PHE A 87 7.12 12.57 -10.81
C PHE A 87 7.31 13.64 -11.90
N PRO A 88 6.62 13.56 -13.04
CA PRO A 88 6.85 14.46 -14.15
C PRO A 88 6.13 15.77 -13.93
N LEU A 89 6.51 16.74 -14.73
CA LEU A 89 5.67 17.90 -14.98
C LEU A 89 4.37 17.44 -15.66
N LEU A 90 3.22 17.84 -15.10
CA LEU A 90 1.90 17.54 -15.66
C LEU A 90 1.51 18.59 -16.71
N ALA A 91 2.29 18.67 -17.78
CA ALA A 91 2.08 19.60 -18.90
C ALA A 91 2.17 18.85 -20.24
N PRO A 92 1.18 19.02 -21.14
CA PRO A 92 1.30 18.53 -22.52
C PRO A 92 2.47 19.18 -23.25
N GLY A 93 3.11 18.42 -24.14
CA GLY A 93 4.23 18.89 -24.97
C GLY A 93 5.59 18.96 -24.26
N ASP A 94 5.69 18.50 -23.00
CA ASP A 94 6.98 18.29 -22.34
C ASP A 94 7.77 17.12 -22.96
N ASN A 95 9.06 17.02 -22.65
CA ASN A 95 9.93 15.92 -23.11
C ASN A 95 9.43 14.52 -22.73
N ASN A 96 8.58 14.41 -21.71
CA ASN A 96 7.99 13.14 -21.27
C ASN A 96 6.56 12.91 -21.81
N ASP A 97 6.15 13.62 -22.86
CA ASP A 97 4.86 13.44 -23.52
C ASP A 97 5.04 12.77 -24.89
N ALA A 98 4.42 11.60 -25.06
CA ALA A 98 4.56 10.79 -26.27
C ALA A 98 3.88 11.40 -27.51
N ASN A 99 2.89 12.29 -27.34
CA ASN A 99 2.10 12.76 -28.49
C ASN A 99 1.50 14.17 -28.33
N THR A 100 2.06 15.02 -27.46
CA THR A 100 1.60 16.40 -27.19
C THR A 100 0.21 16.53 -26.54
N ARG A 101 -0.48 15.42 -26.25
CA ARG A 101 -1.80 15.38 -25.56
C ARG A 101 -1.68 15.07 -24.07
N GLY A 102 -0.46 15.07 -23.54
CA GLY A 102 -0.17 14.62 -22.19
C GLY A 102 -0.31 13.10 -22.06
N VAL A 103 0.09 12.34 -23.08
CA VAL A 103 0.32 10.89 -22.94
C VAL A 103 1.69 10.72 -22.31
N LEU A 104 1.72 10.80 -20.98
CA LEU A 104 2.99 10.78 -20.26
C LEU A 104 3.68 9.42 -20.41
N ILE A 105 5.01 9.46 -20.58
CA ILE A 105 5.87 8.28 -20.69
C ILE A 105 6.26 7.80 -19.28
N PRO A 106 6.01 6.52 -18.92
CA PRO A 106 6.42 5.98 -17.62
C PRO A 106 7.94 5.98 -17.46
N THR A 107 8.42 6.38 -16.28
CA THR A 107 9.84 6.24 -15.89
C THR A 107 10.13 4.93 -15.19
N THR A 108 9.08 4.15 -14.91
CA THR A 108 9.12 2.88 -14.22
C THR A 108 8.29 1.88 -15.01
N ALA A 109 8.85 0.73 -15.31
CA ALA A 109 8.17 -0.32 -16.07
C ALA A 109 7.28 -1.19 -15.18
N VAL A 110 6.25 -1.78 -15.80
CA VAL A 110 5.39 -2.79 -15.16
C VAL A 110 6.20 -3.97 -14.65
N ASP A 111 7.27 -4.36 -15.34
CA ASP A 111 8.16 -5.44 -14.95
C ASP A 111 8.92 -5.13 -13.65
N GLN A 112 9.42 -3.90 -13.47
CA GLN A 112 10.09 -3.49 -12.23
C GLN A 112 9.11 -3.47 -11.04
N TYR A 113 7.88 -3.02 -11.30
CA TYR A 113 6.81 -2.99 -10.30
C TYR A 113 6.35 -4.41 -9.90
N GLY A 114 6.00 -5.22 -10.89
CA GLY A 114 5.51 -6.59 -10.71
C GLY A 114 6.57 -7.53 -10.14
N SER A 115 7.83 -7.43 -10.59
CA SER A 115 8.92 -8.25 -10.04
C SER A 115 9.19 -7.97 -8.57
N THR A 116 8.95 -6.74 -8.09
CA THR A 116 9.04 -6.41 -6.65
C THR A 116 7.97 -7.14 -5.84
N LEU A 117 6.73 -7.18 -6.35
CA LEU A 117 5.64 -7.94 -5.73
C LEU A 117 5.94 -9.45 -5.77
N ALA A 118 6.43 -9.96 -6.89
CA ALA A 118 6.76 -11.37 -7.04
C ALA A 118 7.84 -11.83 -6.05
N GLN A 119 8.88 -11.02 -5.82
CA GLN A 119 9.88 -11.34 -4.79
C GLN A 119 9.27 -11.39 -3.39
N TRP A 120 8.34 -10.49 -3.07
CA TRP A 120 7.65 -10.52 -1.78
C TRP A 120 6.79 -11.78 -1.63
N PHE A 121 6.17 -12.26 -2.71
CA PHE A 121 5.50 -13.56 -2.76
C PHE A 121 6.44 -14.78 -2.69
N GLY A 122 7.76 -14.56 -2.68
CA GLY A 122 8.76 -15.62 -2.55
C GLY A 122 9.29 -16.16 -3.88
N VAL A 123 9.00 -15.52 -5.01
CA VAL A 123 9.62 -15.89 -6.29
C VAL A 123 11.13 -15.59 -6.23
N PRO A 124 12.00 -16.59 -6.45
CA PRO A 124 13.44 -16.37 -6.39
C PRO A 124 13.89 -15.46 -7.54
N GLN A 125 14.94 -14.67 -7.29
CA GLN A 125 15.46 -13.70 -8.26
C GLN A 125 15.85 -14.34 -9.61
N SER A 126 16.32 -15.58 -9.59
CA SER A 126 16.67 -16.36 -10.78
C SER A 126 15.47 -16.69 -11.69
N SER A 127 14.25 -16.62 -11.16
CA SER A 127 13.01 -16.96 -11.88
C SER A 127 12.20 -15.74 -12.32
N LEU A 128 12.65 -14.52 -11.98
CA LEU A 128 11.90 -13.31 -12.30
C LEU A 128 11.77 -13.09 -13.82
N SER A 129 12.80 -13.40 -14.59
CA SER A 129 12.78 -13.21 -16.05
C SER A 129 11.77 -14.10 -16.78
N THR A 130 11.22 -15.13 -16.12
CA THR A 130 10.15 -15.95 -16.69
C THR A 130 8.82 -15.19 -16.76
N GLY A 131 8.50 -14.39 -15.73
CA GLY A 131 7.27 -13.61 -15.66
C GLY A 131 7.44 -12.14 -16.06
N PHE A 132 8.66 -11.62 -15.95
CA PHE A 132 9.04 -10.24 -16.23
C PHE A 132 10.26 -10.24 -17.15
N PRO A 133 10.08 -10.58 -18.45
CA PRO A 133 11.19 -10.79 -19.37
C PRO A 133 12.04 -9.54 -19.59
N ASP A 134 11.43 -8.35 -19.50
CA ASP A 134 12.13 -7.08 -19.73
C ASP A 134 12.92 -6.63 -18.50
N ILE A 135 12.80 -7.32 -17.36
CA ILE A 135 13.46 -6.92 -16.11
C ILE A 135 14.99 -6.81 -16.24
N ALA A 136 15.58 -7.57 -17.17
CA ALA A 136 17.01 -7.56 -17.45
C ALA A 136 17.49 -6.24 -18.08
N ASN A 137 16.58 -5.46 -18.69
CA ASN A 137 16.90 -4.21 -19.38
C ASN A 137 17.08 -3.03 -18.40
N PHE A 138 16.81 -3.22 -17.11
CA PHE A 138 16.84 -2.14 -16.12
C PHE A 138 18.00 -2.30 -15.13
N GLY A 139 18.71 -1.20 -14.86
CA GLY A 139 19.75 -1.14 -13.83
C GLY A 139 19.21 -1.40 -12.42
N THR A 140 18.06 -0.79 -12.11
CA THR A 140 17.24 -1.18 -10.96
C THR A 140 16.23 -2.22 -11.42
N ARG A 141 16.38 -3.46 -10.98
CA ARG A 141 15.49 -4.57 -11.36
C ARG A 141 14.18 -4.50 -10.54
N PRO A 142 13.98 -5.21 -9.41
CA PRO A 142 12.92 -4.82 -8.50
C PRO A 142 13.20 -3.43 -7.92
N LEU A 143 12.13 -2.64 -7.78
CA LEU A 143 12.14 -1.32 -7.15
C LEU A 143 12.40 -1.38 -5.65
N GLY A 144 12.19 -2.55 -5.03
CA GLY A 144 12.53 -2.79 -3.63
C GLY A 144 11.66 -2.02 -2.64
N PHE A 145 10.43 -1.66 -3.02
CA PHE A 145 9.45 -0.97 -2.16
C PHE A 145 8.82 -1.88 -1.11
N LEU A 146 9.04 -3.20 -1.17
CA LEU A 146 8.64 -4.16 -0.14
C LEU A 146 9.84 -4.61 0.69
N LEU A 147 9.59 -4.80 1.98
CA LEU A 147 10.47 -5.54 2.87
C LEU A 147 10.33 -7.02 2.51
N ILE A 148 11.43 -7.65 2.10
CA ILE A 148 11.45 -9.09 1.90
C ILE A 148 11.39 -9.74 3.29
N PRO A 149 10.37 -10.56 3.58
CA PRO A 149 10.29 -11.27 4.85
C PRO A 149 11.59 -12.06 5.04
N ALA A 150 12.25 -11.87 6.19
CA ALA A 150 13.47 -12.60 6.51
C ALA A 150 13.13 -14.09 6.67
N GLY A 151 13.30 -14.87 5.60
CA GLY A 151 13.20 -16.33 5.61
C GLY A 151 12.06 -16.87 4.74
N GLY A 152 12.41 -17.26 3.52
CA GLY A 152 11.68 -18.32 2.83
C GLY A 152 11.67 -19.57 3.71
N GLY A 153 10.47 -20.11 3.96
CA GLY A 153 10.28 -21.34 4.73
C GLY A 153 10.10 -21.13 6.23
N ARG A 154 8.99 -20.49 6.62
CA ARG A 154 8.13 -20.81 7.78
C ARG A 154 7.15 -19.66 8.05
N HIS A 155 6.06 -19.60 7.28
CA HIS A 155 4.89 -18.88 7.76
C HIS A 155 4.28 -19.63 8.96
N ALA A 156 3.87 -18.85 9.96
CA ALA A 156 3.19 -19.25 11.19
C ALA A 156 4.06 -19.84 12.33
N ARG A 157 4.90 -19.00 12.94
CA ARG A 157 5.09 -19.12 14.41
C ARG A 157 5.03 -17.77 15.12
N ALA A 158 3.94 -17.05 14.89
CA ALA A 158 3.55 -15.91 15.72
C ALA A 158 2.06 -16.04 16.08
N ASN A 159 1.76 -16.89 17.07
CA ASN A 159 0.82 -16.58 18.18
C ASN A 159 0.71 -17.78 19.13
N ARG A 160 1.79 -18.13 19.83
CA ARG A 160 1.67 -18.75 21.15
C ARG A 160 2.08 -17.73 22.18
N ARG A 161 1.32 -16.64 22.32
CA ARG A 161 1.12 -16.14 23.68
C ARG A 161 0.37 -17.26 24.39
N ARG A 162 1.09 -18.09 25.14
CA ARG A 162 0.46 -18.85 26.22
C ARG A 162 -0.26 -17.79 27.04
N VAL A 163 -1.58 -17.74 26.92
CA VAL A 163 -2.40 -17.31 28.03
C VAL A 163 -2.14 -18.35 29.11
N SER A 164 -1.08 -18.14 29.87
CA SER A 164 -0.87 -18.82 31.14
C SER A 164 -1.84 -18.19 32.12
N LEU A 165 -3.13 -18.47 31.95
CA LEU A 165 -4.08 -18.47 33.06
C LEU A 165 -3.67 -19.64 33.97
N SER A 166 -2.59 -19.43 34.72
CA SER A 166 -2.31 -20.24 35.89
C SER A 166 -3.41 -19.90 36.87
N ASN A 167 -4.39 -20.81 36.97
CA ASN A 167 -5.26 -20.96 38.12
C ASN A 167 -4.38 -21.00 39.37
N ARG A 168 -4.13 -19.85 39.99
CA ARG A 168 -3.78 -19.77 41.42
C ARG A 168 -5.08 -19.59 42.19
N LEU A 169 -5.83 -20.68 42.26
CA LEU A 169 -6.65 -20.97 43.43
C LEU A 169 -5.67 -21.28 44.57
N CYS A 170 -5.13 -20.24 45.20
CA CYS A 170 -4.46 -20.36 46.48
C CYS A 170 -5.54 -20.16 47.55
N GLY A 171 -5.86 -21.24 48.26
CA GLY A 171 -6.96 -21.29 49.22
C GLY A 171 -6.86 -20.24 50.31
N ALA A 172 -7.91 -19.42 50.41
CA ALA A 172 -8.23 -18.72 51.65
C ALA A 172 -8.86 -19.73 52.61
N ARG A 173 -8.02 -20.33 53.46
CA ARG A 173 -8.46 -21.12 54.59
C ARG A 173 -8.99 -20.16 55.67
N LEU A 174 -10.19 -20.48 56.12
CA LEU A 174 -10.97 -19.83 57.17
C LEU A 174 -10.16 -19.62 58.47
N SER A 175 -10.08 -18.38 58.94
CA SER A 175 -9.77 -18.09 60.35
C SER A 175 -10.46 -16.79 60.78
N LEU A 176 -11.61 -16.94 61.43
CA LEU A 176 -12.27 -15.90 62.21
C LEU A 176 -11.41 -15.56 63.45
N PRO A 177 -11.23 -14.29 63.80
CA PRO A 177 -11.02 -13.90 65.18
C PRO A 177 -12.27 -13.21 65.75
N ALA A 178 -12.51 -13.54 67.02
CA ALA A 178 -13.67 -13.22 67.82
C ALA A 178 -13.95 -11.72 68.00
N LYS A 179 -15.24 -11.40 68.14
CA LYS A 179 -15.74 -10.15 68.74
C LYS A 179 -15.25 -10.03 70.19
N PRO A 180 -14.83 -8.84 70.64
CA PRO A 180 -15.00 -8.41 72.01
C PRO A 180 -16.31 -7.64 72.16
N GLN A 181 -17.08 -7.99 73.19
CA GLN A 181 -18.20 -7.22 73.73
C GLN A 181 -17.70 -6.16 74.74
N CYS A 182 -18.56 -5.17 75.02
CA CYS A 182 -18.52 -4.11 76.06
C CYS A 182 -17.68 -2.86 75.71
N HIS A 183 -18.15 -1.61 75.89
CA HIS A 183 -19.24 -1.03 76.67
C HIS A 183 -20.19 -0.16 75.85
#